data_AF-A0A8T5E861-F1
#
_entry.id   AF-A0A8T5E861-F1
#
_cell.length_a   1.000
_cell.length_b   1.000
_cell.length_c   1.000
_cell.angle_alpha   90.00
_cell.angle_beta   90.00
_cell.angle_gamma   90.00
#
_symmetry.space_group_name_H-M   'P 1'
#
loop_
_entity.id
_entity.type
_entity.pdbx_description
1 polymer ?
#
loop_
_entity_poly.entity_id
_entity_poly.type
_entity_poly.pdbx_seq_one_letter_code
_entity_poly.pdbx_strand_id
1 'polypeptide(L)'
;MVTNKAKKVTKYRSHTTHGGGHRKKRRGAGSRGGRGNAGTGKRAGQKKAGISRKLGKHGFTSKSRTRVRSINVNYFTEKVMEKLVANNKVKKEGELYIINLADLGYQKLLGTGQTKFKLKLSVAKFTAKAEEKIKSAGGEIVFGTVEETKKAIKEENKTQS
;
A
#
# COMPACT_ATOMS: atom_id res chain seq x y z
N MET A 1 2.91 23.33 28.74
CA MET A 1 1.77 24.01 29.39
C MET A 1 0.51 23.77 28.55
N VAL A 2 -0.55 23.17 29.10
CA VAL A 2 -1.80 22.93 28.37
C VAL A 2 -2.67 24.17 28.49
N THR A 3 -3.08 24.75 27.35
CA THR A 3 -3.93 25.94 27.33
C THR A 3 -5.41 25.53 27.33
N ASN A 4 -6.06 25.64 28.49
CA ASN A 4 -7.51 25.47 28.59
C ASN A 4 -8.24 26.73 28.13
N LYS A 5 -8.68 26.74 26.87
CA LYS A 5 -9.40 27.87 26.27
C LYS A 5 -10.91 27.72 26.45
N ALA A 6 -11.56 28.77 26.97
CA ALA A 6 -13.00 28.83 27.07
C ALA A 6 -13.68 28.76 25.69
N LYS A 7 -14.84 28.09 25.61
CA LYS A 7 -15.63 27.98 24.38
C LYS A 7 -16.15 29.34 23.95
N LYS A 8 -16.12 29.65 22.65
CA LYS A 8 -16.57 30.94 22.08
C LYS A 8 -18.01 31.33 22.46
N VAL A 9 -18.85 30.34 22.79
CA VAL A 9 -20.25 30.56 23.22
C VAL A 9 -20.37 31.36 24.52
N THR A 10 -19.41 31.26 25.45
CA THR A 10 -19.45 32.05 26.70
C THR A 10 -19.30 33.53 26.41
N LYS A 11 -18.37 33.90 25.53
CA LYS A 11 -18.20 35.28 25.04
C LYS A 11 -19.43 35.80 24.30
N TYR A 12 -20.16 34.93 23.59
CA TYR A 12 -21.33 35.36 22.83
C TYR A 12 -22.62 35.49 23.64
N ARG A 13 -22.62 35.23 24.96
CA ARG A 13 -23.79 35.53 25.79
C ARG A 13 -24.13 37.03 25.70
N SER A 14 -25.42 37.35 25.64
CA SER A 14 -25.92 38.71 25.42
C SER A 14 -25.63 39.35 24.05
N HIS A 15 -25.05 38.60 23.09
CA HIS A 15 -25.05 39.03 21.69
C HIS A 15 -26.33 38.55 20.98
N THR A 16 -27.01 39.47 20.29
CA THR A 16 -28.32 39.24 19.66
C THR A 16 -28.35 38.07 18.66
N THR A 17 -27.26 37.75 17.95
CA THR A 17 -27.27 36.73 16.87
C THR A 17 -26.14 35.71 16.93
N HIS A 18 -25.32 35.70 17.99
CA HIS A 18 -24.19 34.77 18.19
C HIS A 18 -23.29 34.61 16.94
N GLY A 19 -22.97 35.72 16.25
CA GLY A 19 -22.13 35.73 15.04
C GLY A 19 -22.82 35.20 13.78
N GLY A 20 -24.15 35.04 13.79
CA GLY A 20 -24.93 34.46 12.71
C GLY A 20 -25.41 35.42 11.61
N GLY A 21 -25.02 36.69 11.68
CA GLY A 21 -25.54 37.75 10.82
C GLY A 21 -26.98 38.12 11.18
N HIS A 22 -27.81 38.43 10.19
CA HIS A 22 -29.20 38.84 10.38
C HIS A 22 -30.09 37.72 10.95
N ARG A 23 -31.09 38.05 11.79
CA ARG A 23 -32.03 37.11 12.44
C ARG A 23 -32.81 36.17 11.51
N LYS A 24 -32.88 36.51 10.21
CA LYS A 24 -33.54 35.69 9.16
C LYS A 24 -32.59 34.61 8.58
N LYS A 25 -31.30 34.61 8.94
CA LYS A 25 -30.28 33.63 8.52
C LYS A 25 -30.09 32.55 9.61
N ARG A 26 -29.31 31.50 9.31
CA ARG A 26 -29.10 30.30 10.17
C ARG A 26 -30.40 29.58 10.57
N ARG A 27 -31.26 29.31 9.59
CA ARG A 27 -32.46 28.47 9.78
C ARG A 27 -32.12 27.00 9.49
N GLY A 28 -33.11 26.25 9.00
CA GLY A 28 -32.96 24.86 8.62
C GLY A 28 -32.11 24.63 7.36
N ALA A 29 -32.35 23.49 6.71
CA ALA A 29 -31.56 23.02 5.58
C ALA A 29 -31.58 23.97 4.37
N GLY A 30 -32.62 24.80 4.20
CA GLY A 30 -32.67 25.83 3.16
C GLY A 30 -31.50 26.82 3.24
N SER A 31 -31.09 27.22 4.45
CA SER A 31 -29.92 28.08 4.66
C SER A 31 -28.59 27.41 4.31
N ARG A 32 -28.57 26.08 4.11
CA ARG A 32 -27.39 25.28 3.76
C ARG A 32 -27.44 24.74 2.31
N GLY A 33 -28.45 25.14 1.53
CA GLY A 33 -28.67 24.60 0.19
C GLY A 33 -29.04 23.11 0.20
N GLY A 34 -29.89 22.69 1.14
CA GLY A 34 -30.37 21.32 1.29
C GLY A 34 -29.66 20.51 2.39
N ARG A 35 -30.18 19.31 2.69
CA ARG A 35 -29.59 18.39 3.67
C ARG A 35 -28.47 17.57 3.01
N GLY A 36 -27.39 17.31 3.76
CA GLY A 36 -26.28 16.47 3.32
C GLY A 36 -25.68 16.93 1.98
N ASN A 37 -25.54 15.98 1.05
CA ASN A 37 -24.96 16.18 -0.28
C ASN A 37 -25.98 16.64 -1.33
N ALA A 38 -27.08 17.27 -0.93
CA ALA A 38 -28.02 17.88 -1.87
C ALA A 38 -27.32 18.95 -2.73
N GLY A 39 -27.64 19.01 -4.02
CA GLY A 39 -27.06 19.97 -4.97
C GLY A 39 -25.73 19.54 -5.59
N THR A 40 -25.19 18.36 -5.25
CA THR A 40 -23.94 17.83 -5.83
C THR A 40 -24.16 17.02 -7.12
N GLY A 41 -25.38 16.94 -7.68
CA GLY A 41 -25.62 16.02 -8.80
C GLY A 41 -27.07 15.72 -9.21
N LYS A 42 -27.17 14.82 -10.21
CA LYS A 42 -28.30 14.34 -11.03
C LYS A 42 -29.35 15.37 -11.49
N ARG A 43 -30.01 16.09 -10.58
CA ARG A 43 -31.04 17.09 -10.88
C ARG A 43 -30.59 18.53 -10.65
N ALA A 44 -29.73 18.77 -9.66
CA ALA A 44 -29.27 20.12 -9.30
C ALA A 44 -27.74 20.18 -9.29
N GLY A 45 -27.19 21.37 -9.56
CA GLY A 45 -25.75 21.56 -9.75
C GLY A 45 -25.08 22.62 -8.87
N GLN A 46 -25.83 23.23 -7.95
CA GLN A 46 -25.37 24.37 -7.15
C GLN A 46 -24.09 24.09 -6.34
N LYS A 47 -23.78 22.82 -6.05
CA LYS A 47 -22.57 22.39 -5.30
C LYS A 47 -21.60 21.56 -6.16
N LYS A 48 -21.69 21.59 -7.49
CA LYS A 48 -20.80 20.84 -8.39
C LYS A 48 -19.40 21.45 -8.45
N ALA A 49 -19.28 22.78 -8.40
CA ALA A 49 -17.99 23.46 -8.37
C ALA A 49 -17.28 23.13 -7.05
N GLY A 50 -16.09 22.52 -7.14
CA GLY A 50 -15.26 22.13 -6.00
C GLY A 50 -15.58 20.76 -5.37
N ILE A 51 -16.68 20.09 -5.75
CA ILE A 51 -17.02 18.75 -5.25
C ILE A 51 -17.24 17.83 -6.45
N SER A 52 -16.15 17.23 -6.95
CA SER A 52 -16.23 16.22 -8.01
C SER A 52 -16.71 14.89 -7.43
N ARG A 53 -18.02 14.63 -7.51
CA ARG A 53 -18.57 13.27 -7.32
C ARG A 53 -18.83 12.64 -8.67
N LYS A 54 -18.15 11.53 -8.96
CA LYS A 54 -18.49 10.68 -10.10
C LYS A 54 -19.90 10.12 -9.89
N LEU A 55 -20.83 10.58 -10.72
CA LEU A 55 -22.19 10.05 -10.79
C LEU A 55 -22.19 8.87 -11.76
N GLY A 56 -22.98 7.84 -11.48
CA GLY A 56 -23.07 6.64 -12.30
C GLY A 56 -22.14 5.51 -11.82
N LYS A 57 -22.24 4.37 -12.49
CA LYS A 57 -21.41 3.18 -12.28
C LYS A 57 -20.53 2.98 -13.51
N HIS A 58 -19.33 2.43 -13.33
CA HIS A 58 -18.42 2.08 -14.42
C HIS A 58 -17.85 0.68 -14.21
N GLY A 59 -17.92 -0.17 -15.23
CA GLY A 59 -17.39 -1.54 -15.22
C GLY A 59 -18.14 -2.50 -14.28
N PHE A 60 -17.46 -3.57 -13.90
CA PHE A 60 -17.96 -4.62 -13.00
C PHE A 60 -16.86 -5.04 -12.00
N THR A 61 -17.24 -5.64 -10.88
CA THR A 61 -16.31 -6.15 -9.86
C THR A 61 -16.33 -7.67 -9.82
N SER A 62 -15.19 -8.31 -10.10
CA SER A 62 -15.04 -9.76 -9.97
C SER A 62 -15.01 -10.21 -8.50
N LYS A 63 -15.77 -11.27 -8.18
CA LYS A 63 -15.83 -11.88 -6.83
C LYS A 63 -14.58 -12.71 -6.50
N SER A 64 -13.87 -13.21 -7.51
CA SER A 64 -12.72 -14.11 -7.37
C SER A 64 -11.37 -13.41 -7.55
N ARG A 65 -11.31 -12.08 -7.42
CA ARG A 65 -10.06 -11.32 -7.61
C ARG A 65 -9.01 -11.69 -6.55
N THR A 66 -7.98 -12.40 -6.97
CA THR A 66 -6.80 -12.66 -6.15
C THR A 66 -5.84 -11.46 -6.18
N ARG A 67 -5.30 -11.09 -5.02
CA ARG A 67 -4.25 -10.05 -4.91
C ARG A 67 -2.89 -10.73 -4.83
N VAL A 68 -2.09 -10.57 -5.87
CA VAL A 68 -0.71 -11.04 -5.90
C VAL A 68 0.17 -10.02 -5.17
N ARG A 69 0.82 -10.42 -4.08
CA ARG A 69 1.81 -9.57 -3.41
C ARG A 69 3.10 -9.55 -4.23
N SER A 70 3.50 -8.38 -4.68
CA SER A 70 4.71 -8.20 -5.48
C SER A 70 5.76 -7.38 -4.75
N ILE A 71 7.02 -7.61 -5.09
CA ILE A 71 8.18 -6.87 -4.59
C ILE A 71 9.04 -6.40 -5.76
N ASN A 72 9.64 -5.22 -5.63
CA ASN A 72 10.54 -4.67 -6.65
C ASN A 72 11.99 -5.01 -6.32
N VAL A 73 12.84 -5.09 -7.34
CA VAL A 73 14.29 -5.27 -7.22
C VAL A 73 14.92 -4.20 -6.31
N ASN A 74 14.47 -2.94 -6.38
CA ASN A 74 14.96 -1.84 -5.51
C ASN A 74 14.75 -2.02 -3.99
N TYR A 75 13.96 -3.00 -3.57
CA TYR A 75 13.69 -3.24 -2.16
C TYR A 75 14.95 -3.70 -1.42
N PHE A 76 15.83 -4.43 -2.10
CA PHE A 76 17.06 -5.01 -1.54
C PHE A 76 18.17 -3.96 -1.41
N THR A 77 17.96 -3.01 -0.50
CA THR A 77 18.97 -2.02 -0.08
C THR A 77 19.78 -2.54 1.11
N GLU A 78 20.96 -1.97 1.36
CA GLU A 78 21.87 -2.33 2.48
C GLU A 78 21.11 -2.50 3.80
N LYS A 79 20.38 -1.45 4.19
CA LYS A 79 19.63 -1.40 5.45
C LYS A 79 18.53 -2.46 5.55
N VAL A 80 17.93 -2.84 4.43
CA VAL A 80 16.90 -3.88 4.39
C VAL A 80 17.56 -5.26 4.48
N MET A 81 18.66 -5.47 3.77
CA MET A 81 19.41 -6.72 3.79
C MET A 81 19.96 -7.01 5.19
N GLU A 82 20.55 -6.04 5.85
CA GLU A 82 21.03 -6.16 7.24
C GLU A 82 19.91 -6.59 8.19
N LYS A 83 18.74 -5.95 8.09
CA LYS A 83 17.58 -6.32 8.91
C LYS A 83 17.08 -7.72 8.59
N LEU A 84 17.09 -8.13 7.34
CA LEU A 84 16.62 -9.45 6.94
C LEU A 84 17.56 -10.56 7.42
N VAL A 85 18.88 -10.30 7.40
CA VAL A 85 19.90 -11.17 7.99
C VAL A 85 19.74 -11.25 9.50
N ALA A 86 19.57 -10.13 10.19
CA ALA A 86 19.35 -10.11 11.65
C ALA A 86 18.08 -10.88 12.07
N ASN A 87 17.08 -10.95 11.20
CA ASN A 87 15.85 -11.70 11.42
C ASN A 87 15.92 -13.17 10.93
N ASN A 88 17.10 -13.67 10.52
CA ASN A 88 17.33 -15.02 9.99
C ASN A 88 16.45 -15.39 8.77
N LYS A 89 15.97 -14.39 8.02
CA LYS A 89 15.14 -14.59 6.82
C LYS A 89 15.95 -14.69 5.53
N VAL A 90 17.23 -14.36 5.60
CA VAL A 90 18.17 -14.37 4.48
C VAL A 90 19.44 -15.04 4.95
N LYS A 91 19.91 -16.02 4.18
CA LYS A 91 21.23 -16.63 4.40
C LYS A 91 22.26 -15.84 3.60
N LYS A 92 23.37 -15.48 4.25
CA LYS A 92 24.51 -14.83 3.60
C LYS A 92 25.61 -15.87 3.45
N GLU A 93 25.91 -16.24 2.21
CA GLU A 93 27.03 -17.11 1.85
C GLU A 93 28.08 -16.23 1.17
N GLY A 94 29.02 -15.70 1.96
CA GLY A 94 30.03 -14.76 1.48
C GLY A 94 29.42 -13.45 0.95
N GLU A 95 29.58 -13.18 -0.34
CA GLU A 95 28.99 -12.01 -1.04
C GLU A 95 27.58 -12.25 -1.56
N LEU A 96 27.09 -13.49 -1.52
CA LEU A 96 25.82 -13.91 -2.11
C LEU A 96 24.73 -13.99 -1.03
N TYR A 97 23.58 -13.41 -1.32
CA TYR A 97 22.41 -13.47 -0.44
C TYR A 97 21.35 -14.40 -1.01
N ILE A 98 21.03 -15.45 -0.26
CA ILE A 98 19.98 -16.42 -0.61
C ILE A 98 18.68 -15.99 0.06
N ILE A 99 17.67 -15.69 -0.76
CA ILE A 99 16.37 -15.20 -0.30
C ILE A 99 15.26 -16.01 -0.93
N ASN A 100 14.40 -16.57 -0.08
CA ASN A 100 13.13 -17.13 -0.51
C ASN A 100 12.03 -16.06 -0.35
N LEU A 101 11.47 -15.61 -1.49
CA LEU A 101 10.42 -14.59 -1.46
C LEU A 101 9.10 -15.10 -0.90
N ALA A 102 8.87 -16.42 -0.91
CA ALA A 102 7.67 -17.03 -0.33
C ALA A 102 7.65 -16.85 1.20
N ASP A 103 8.79 -16.97 1.87
CA ASP A 103 8.92 -16.79 3.32
C ASP A 103 8.71 -15.33 3.76
N LEU A 104 8.95 -14.40 2.84
CA LEU A 104 8.63 -12.97 2.99
C LEU A 104 7.17 -12.64 2.61
N GLY A 105 6.42 -13.62 2.10
CA GLY A 105 5.02 -13.49 1.70
C GLY A 105 4.82 -12.80 0.34
N TYR A 106 5.84 -12.78 -0.51
CA TYR A 106 5.77 -12.23 -1.86
C TYR A 106 5.71 -13.34 -2.91
N GLN A 107 4.87 -13.12 -3.93
CA GLN A 107 4.58 -14.09 -4.98
C GLN A 107 5.16 -13.67 -6.34
N LYS A 108 5.46 -12.38 -6.52
CA LYS A 108 5.96 -11.84 -7.79
C LYS A 108 7.12 -10.86 -7.60
N LEU A 109 8.21 -11.07 -8.32
CA LEU A 109 9.31 -10.11 -8.44
C LEU A 109 9.10 -9.18 -9.65
N LEU A 110 9.31 -7.88 -9.45
CA LEU A 110 9.16 -6.82 -10.44
C LEU A 110 10.48 -6.06 -10.64
N GLY A 111 10.75 -5.63 -11.87
CA GLY A 111 12.04 -5.06 -12.26
C GLY A 111 12.25 -3.56 -12.00
N THR A 112 11.55 -2.92 -11.06
CA THR A 112 11.75 -1.47 -10.81
C THR A 112 13.01 -1.22 -9.98
N GLY A 113 13.85 -0.28 -10.44
CA GLY A 113 15.14 0.12 -9.84
C GLY A 113 16.30 -0.85 -10.13
N GLN A 114 17.35 -0.82 -9.30
CA GLN A 114 18.59 -1.59 -9.46
C GLN A 114 19.01 -2.20 -8.12
N THR A 115 19.80 -3.28 -8.18
CA THR A 115 20.42 -3.93 -7.02
C THR A 115 21.92 -3.96 -7.18
N LYS A 116 22.65 -3.60 -6.11
CA LYS A 116 24.12 -3.72 -6.06
C LYS A 116 24.58 -5.10 -5.57
N PHE A 117 23.68 -5.87 -4.97
CA PHE A 117 23.98 -7.16 -4.36
C PHE A 117 23.80 -8.31 -5.33
N LYS A 118 24.67 -9.32 -5.20
CA LYS A 118 24.51 -10.63 -5.81
C LYS A 118 23.43 -11.39 -5.04
N LEU A 119 22.25 -11.50 -5.63
CA LEU A 119 21.08 -12.12 -5.00
C LEU A 119 20.76 -13.45 -5.68
N LYS A 120 20.55 -14.51 -4.88
CA LYS A 120 19.93 -15.76 -5.32
C LYS A 120 18.48 -15.78 -4.81
N LEU A 121 17.53 -15.51 -5.70
CA LEU A 121 16.12 -15.34 -5.35
C LEU A 121 15.30 -16.56 -5.77
N SER A 122 14.55 -17.15 -4.84
CA SER A 122 13.51 -18.13 -5.17
C SER A 122 12.14 -17.44 -5.21
N VAL A 123 11.44 -17.52 -6.35
CA VAL A 123 10.14 -16.85 -6.54
C VAL A 123 9.23 -17.59 -7.51
N ALA A 124 7.91 -17.53 -7.26
CA ALA A 124 6.90 -18.17 -8.10
C ALA A 124 6.67 -17.46 -9.45
N LYS A 125 6.84 -16.13 -9.51
CA LYS A 125 6.66 -15.35 -10.74
C LYS A 125 7.66 -14.19 -10.78
N PHE A 126 8.20 -13.90 -11.95
CA PHE A 126 9.06 -12.73 -12.16
C PHE A 126 8.77 -12.08 -13.51
N THR A 127 9.22 -10.84 -13.71
CA THR A 127 9.15 -10.14 -14.99
C THR A 127 10.48 -10.25 -15.73
N ALA A 128 10.48 -10.27 -17.07
CA ALA A 128 11.72 -10.31 -17.88
C ALA A 128 12.76 -9.24 -17.46
N LYS A 129 12.31 -7.99 -17.28
CA LYS A 129 13.18 -6.90 -16.80
C LYS A 129 13.79 -7.13 -15.41
N ALA A 130 13.16 -7.93 -14.56
CA ALA A 130 13.72 -8.25 -13.23
C ALA A 130 14.82 -9.29 -13.37
N GLU A 131 14.61 -10.29 -14.23
CA GLU A 131 15.60 -11.32 -14.53
C GLU A 131 16.88 -10.73 -15.13
N GLU A 132 16.75 -9.88 -16.15
CA GLU A 132 17.87 -9.17 -16.77
C GLU A 132 18.69 -8.42 -15.71
N LYS A 133 18.03 -7.65 -14.83
CA LYS A 133 18.70 -6.83 -13.82
C LYS A 133 19.40 -7.65 -12.74
N ILE A 134 18.78 -8.74 -12.30
CA ILE A 134 19.39 -9.63 -11.31
C ILE A 134 20.60 -10.34 -11.92
N LYS A 135 20.49 -10.83 -13.16
CA LYS A 135 21.62 -11.42 -13.90
C LYS A 135 22.75 -10.42 -14.12
N SER A 136 22.45 -9.18 -14.52
CA SER A 136 23.46 -8.11 -14.65
C SER A 136 24.16 -7.76 -13.34
N ALA A 137 23.48 -7.92 -12.20
CA ALA A 137 24.08 -7.75 -10.87
C ALA A 137 24.88 -8.99 -10.39
N GLY A 138 25.01 -10.03 -11.21
CA GLY A 138 25.68 -11.28 -10.86
C GLY A 138 24.86 -12.18 -9.93
N GLY A 139 23.54 -12.01 -9.91
CA GLY A 139 22.60 -12.84 -9.18
C GLY A 139 21.89 -13.87 -10.06
N GLU A 140 21.14 -14.76 -9.40
CA GLU A 140 20.40 -15.86 -10.03
C GLU A 140 18.95 -15.85 -9.54
N ILE A 141 18.00 -16.17 -10.42
CA ILE A 141 16.60 -16.39 -10.05
C ILE A 141 16.27 -17.86 -10.28
N VAL A 142 15.85 -18.54 -9.22
CA VAL A 142 15.36 -19.92 -9.30
C VAL A 142 13.83 -19.87 -9.32
N PHE A 143 13.24 -20.41 -10.38
CA PHE A 143 11.80 -20.64 -10.42
C PHE A 143 11.48 -21.81 -9.47
N GLY A 144 10.65 -21.55 -8.47
CA GLY A 144 10.20 -22.57 -7.53
C GLY A 144 8.71 -22.43 -7.26
N THR A 145 7.96 -23.48 -7.52
CA THR A 145 6.62 -23.63 -6.95
C THR A 145 6.77 -23.98 -5.46
N VAL A 146 5.84 -23.51 -4.62
CA VAL A 146 5.90 -23.69 -3.15
C VAL A 146 5.93 -25.18 -2.75
N GLU A 147 5.56 -26.08 -3.66
CA GLU A 147 5.53 -27.53 -3.45
C GLU A 147 6.87 -28.22 -3.73
N GLU A 148 7.66 -27.74 -4.70
CA GLU A 148 8.94 -28.35 -5.06
C GLU A 148 10.05 -28.01 -4.06
N THR A 149 10.05 -26.79 -3.50
CA THR A 149 11.07 -26.35 -2.53
C THR A 149 10.95 -27.07 -1.18
N LYS A 150 9.74 -27.44 -0.76
CA LYS A 150 9.53 -28.26 0.46
C LYS A 150 9.96 -29.72 0.28
N LYS A 151 9.83 -30.29 -0.93
CA LYS A 151 10.31 -31.65 -1.24
C LYS A 151 11.83 -31.70 -1.30
N ALA A 152 12.47 -30.75 -2.00
CA ALA A 152 13.93 -30.68 -2.12
C ALA A 152 14.63 -30.54 -0.75
N ILE A 153 14.11 -29.67 0.15
CA ILE A 153 14.68 -29.51 1.50
C ILE A 153 14.49 -30.78 2.37
N LYS A 154 13.43 -31.56 2.13
CA LYS A 154 13.18 -32.81 2.88
C LYS A 154 14.05 -33.97 2.40
N GLU A 155 14.44 -33.97 1.12
CA GLU A 155 15.36 -34.96 0.55
C GLU A 155 16.81 -34.68 0.95
N GLU A 156 17.28 -33.43 0.92
CA GLU A 156 18.65 -33.08 1.36
C GLU A 156 18.92 -33.38 2.84
N ASN A 157 17.92 -33.22 3.72
CA ASN A 157 18.07 -33.54 5.14
C ASN A 157 17.97 -35.05 5.45
N LYS A 158 17.50 -35.88 4.49
CA LYS A 158 17.39 -37.34 4.65
C LYS A 158 18.66 -38.06 4.18
N THR A 159 19.47 -37.43 3.33
CA THR A 159 20.77 -37.94 2.88
C THR A 159 21.92 -37.58 3.83
N GLN A 160 21.70 -36.70 4.81
CA GLN A 160 22.68 -36.31 5.83
C GLN A 160 22.47 -36.98 7.21
N SER A 161 21.51 -37.91 7.29
CA SER A 161 21.26 -38.80 8.45
C SER A 161 21.51 -40.24 8.06
#